data_AF-A0A1W9QL65-F1
#
_entry.id   AF-A0A1W9QL65-F1
#
_cell.length_a   1.000
_cell.length_b   1.000
_cell.length_c   1.000
_cell.angle_alpha   90.00
_cell.angle_beta   90.00
_cell.angle_gamma   90.00
#
_symmetry.space_group_name_H-M   'P 1'
#
loop_
_entity.id
_entity.type
_entity.pdbx_description
1 polymer ?
#
loop_
_entity_poly.entity_id
_entity_poly.type
_entity_poly.pdbx_seq_one_letter_code
_entity_poly.pdbx_strand_id
1 'polypeptide(L)' 'MFRKIFGFLKNVKQEMVYISWPTKDDLKESTTVVIVMSMIVAAFLFLVDTVFRILIQNLLLKG' A
#
# COMPACT_ATOMS: atom_id res chain seq x y z
N MET A 1 28.33 -24.40 -13.20
CA MET A 1 27.70 -23.15 -12.67
C MET A 1 26.27 -23.40 -12.18
N PHE A 2 25.38 -24.00 -12.97
CA PHE A 2 23.97 -24.30 -12.61
C PHE A 2 23.78 -25.10 -11.31
N ARG A 3 24.65 -26.08 -11.00
CA ARG A 3 24.61 -26.85 -9.75
C ARG A 3 24.80 -26.01 -8.48
N LYS A 4 25.63 -24.95 -8.54
CA LYS A 4 25.82 -24.02 -7.40
C LYS A 4 24.55 -23.21 -7.16
N ILE A 5 23.95 -22.65 -8.22
CA ILE A 5 22.71 -21.85 -8.14
C ILE A 5 21.57 -22.68 -7.55
N PHE A 6 21.42 -23.93 -7.96
CA PHE A 6 20.40 -24.83 -7.41
C PHE A 6 20.64 -25.13 -5.91
N GLY A 7 21.90 -25.28 -5.50
CA GLY A 7 22.27 -25.39 -4.08
C GLY A 7 21.98 -24.13 -3.28
N PHE A 8 22.27 -22.95 -3.83
CA PHE A 8 21.94 -21.66 -3.20
C PHE A 8 20.43 -21.48 -3.03
N LEU A 9 19.61 -21.76 -4.04
CA LEU A 9 18.14 -21.69 -3.94
C LEU A 9 17.59 -22.68 -2.90
N LYS A 10 18.19 -23.87 -2.78
CA LYS A 10 17.81 -24.85 -1.76
C LYS A 10 18.10 -24.32 -0.35
N ASN A 11 19.26 -23.70 -0.15
CA ASN A 11 19.64 -23.10 1.15
C ASN A 11 18.74 -21.90 1.49
N VAL A 12 18.47 -21.01 0.53
CA VAL A 12 17.57 -19.85 0.72
C VAL A 12 16.15 -20.30 1.08
N LYS A 13 15.63 -21.35 0.43
CA LYS A 13 14.33 -21.93 0.81
C LYS A 13 14.35 -22.51 2.24
N GLN A 14 15.48 -23.07 2.66
CA GLN A 14 15.65 -23.66 3.99
C GLN A 14 15.74 -22.58 5.07
N GLU A 15 16.34 -21.43 4.77
CA GLU A 15 16.35 -20.23 5.63
C GLU A 15 14.96 -19.57 5.71
N MET A 16 14.20 -19.55 4.62
CA MET A 16 12.82 -19.04 4.61
C MET A 16 11.87 -19.78 5.57
N VAL A 17 12.21 -20.98 6.03
CA VAL A 17 11.42 -21.74 7.03
C VAL A 17 11.60 -21.17 8.44
N TYR A 18 12.75 -20.57 8.74
CA TYR A 18 12.98 -19.88 10.02
C TYR A 18 12.35 -18.47 10.05
N ILE A 19 11.88 -17.98 8.91
CA ILE A 19 11.15 -16.73 8.81
C ILE A 19 9.69 -17.02 9.14
N SER A 20 9.19 -16.38 10.19
CA SER A 20 7.78 -16.41 10.60
C SER A 20 6.95 -15.65 9.57
N TRP A 21 6.53 -16.33 8.51
CA TRP A 21 5.59 -15.77 7.55
C TRP A 21 4.23 -15.56 8.22
N PRO A 22 3.63 -14.37 8.07
CA PRO A 22 2.31 -14.10 8.60
C PRO A 22 1.29 -15.06 7.96
N THR A 23 0.31 -15.48 8.75
CA THR A 23 -0.73 -16.38 8.25
C THR A 23 -1.64 -15.64 7.28
N LYS A 24 -2.37 -16.39 6.43
CA LYS A 24 -3.27 -15.80 5.42
C LYS A 24 -4.34 -14.87 6.03
N ASP A 25 -4.65 -15.07 7.31
CA ASP A 25 -5.62 -14.26 8.04
C ASP A 25 -5.01 -12.92 8.49
N ASP A 26 -3.76 -12.93 8.99
CA ASP A 26 -3.01 -11.71 9.32
C ASP A 26 -2.84 -10.79 8.09
N LEU A 27 -2.61 -11.38 6.91
CA LEU A 27 -2.52 -10.63 5.65
C LEU A 27 -3.85 -9.96 5.30
N LYS A 28 -4.97 -10.66 5.50
CA LYS A 28 -6.30 -10.11 5.20
C LYS A 28 -6.61 -8.95 6.14
N GLU A 29 -6.37 -9.13 7.44
CA GLU A 29 -6.61 -8.08 8.43
C GLU A 29 -5.77 -6.83 8.13
N SER A 30 -4.47 -7.01 7.87
CA SER A 30 -3.57 -5.91 7.51
C SER A 30 -4.02 -5.19 6.23
N THR A 31 -4.48 -5.94 5.22
CA THR A 31 -4.94 -5.35 3.95
C THR A 31 -6.27 -4.61 4.12
N THR A 32 -7.20 -5.14 4.93
CA THR A 32 -8.48 -4.49 5.22
C THR A 32 -8.29 -3.14 5.90
N VAL A 33 -7.37 -3.04 6.88
CA VAL A 33 -7.06 -1.78 7.55
C VAL A 33 -6.51 -0.75 6.55
N VAL A 34 -5.59 -1.16 5.67
CA VAL A 34 -5.02 -0.27 4.65
C VAL A 34 -6.07 0.23 3.65
N ILE A 35 -7.01 -0.64 3.24
CA ILE A 35 -8.11 -0.25 2.35
C ILE A 35 -9.01 0.82 3.01
N VAL A 36 -9.36 0.63 4.28
CA VAL A 36 -10.18 1.60 5.03
C VAL A 36 -9.45 2.93 5.17
N MET A 37 -8.18 2.90 5.56
CA MET A 37 -7.35 4.12 5.65
C MET A 37 -7.25 4.85 4.31
N SER A 38 -7.06 4.11 3.22
CA SER A 38 -6.96 4.69 1.87
C SER A 38 -8.27 5.36 1.45
N MET A 39 -9.42 4.78 1.78
CA MET A 39 -10.72 5.40 1.53
C MET A 39 -10.93 6.69 2.32
N ILE A 40 -10.50 6.74 3.58
CA ILE A 40 -10.58 7.96 4.41
C ILE A 40 -9.72 9.07 3.81
N VAL A 41 -8.48 8.75 3.44
CA VAL A 41 -7.57 9.71 2.80
C VAL A 41 -8.13 10.20 1.47
N ALA A 42 -8.69 9.31 0.65
CA ALA A 42 -9.32 9.69 -0.61
C ALA A 42 -10.51 10.64 -0.41
N ALA A 43 -11.36 10.37 0.58
CA ALA A 43 -12.48 11.25 0.91
C ALA A 43 -12.02 12.63 1.40
N PHE A 44 -10.96 12.67 2.22
CA PHE A 44 -10.37 13.92 2.70
C PHE A 44 -9.80 14.75 1.55
N LEU A 45 -9.00 14.14 0.67
CA LEU A 45 -8.42 14.81 -0.50
C LEU A 45 -9.52 15.34 -1.42
N PHE A 46 -10.57 14.55 -1.69
CA PHE A 46 -11.70 15.00 -2.49
C PHE A 46 -12.38 16.25 -1.93
N LEU A 47 -12.56 16.30 -0.61
CA LEU A 47 -13.17 17.47 0.06
C LEU A 47 -12.25 18.69 -0.07
N VAL A 48 -10.96 18.52 0.20
CA VAL A 48 -9.95 19.57 0.07
C VAL A 48 -9.90 20.10 -1.37
N ASP A 49 -9.79 19.22 -2.36
CA ASP A 49 -9.74 19.59 -3.79
C ASP A 49 -11.00 20.36 -4.21
N THR A 50 -12.17 19.96 -3.71
CA THR A 50 -13.43 20.68 -3.98
C THR A 50 -13.43 22.08 -3.39
N VAL A 51 -12.95 22.24 -2.15
CA VAL A 51 -12.83 23.55 -1.49
C VAL A 51 -11.83 24.43 -2.24
N PHE A 52 -10.66 23.90 -2.59
CA PHE A 52 -9.66 24.62 -3.38
C PHE A 52 -10.20 25.04 -4.74
N ARG A 53 -10.94 24.16 -5.44
CA ARG A 53 -11.55 24.48 -6.73
C ARG A 53 -12.54 25.65 -6.62
N ILE A 54 -13.40 25.64 -5.60
CA ILE A 54 -14.37 26.73 -5.36
C ILE A 54 -13.63 28.03 -5.02
N LEU A 55 -12.61 27.96 -4.17
CA LEU A 55 -11.86 29.12 -3.71
C LEU A 55 -11.08 29.79 -4.85
N ILE A 56 -10.41 28.98 -5.67
CA ILE A 56 -9.68 29.43 -6.87
C ILE A 56 -10.67 30.00 -7.89
N GLN A 57 -11.77 29.31 -8.19
CA GLN A 57 -12.75 29.76 -9.19
C GLN A 57 -13.40 31.08 -8.78
N ASN A 58 -13.78 31.24 -7.52
CA ASN A 58 -14.44 32.45 -7.04
C ASN A 58 -13.49 33.64 -6.87
N LEU A 59 -12.21 33.39 -6.58
CA LEU A 59 -11.23 34.47 -6.32
C LEU A 59 -10.49 34.92 -7.59
N LEU A 60 -10.16 34.02 -8.52
CA LEU A 60 -9.37 34.36 -9.73
C LEU A 60 -10.20 34.66 -10.98
N LEU A 61 -11.43 34.15 -11.13
CA LEU A 61 -12.26 34.41 -12.33
C LEU A 61 -13.25 35.56 -12.15
N LYS A 62 -13.31 36.17 -10.97
CA LYS A 62 -14.24 37.25 -10.63
C LYS A 62 -13.59 38.63 -10.50
N GLY A 63 -12.27 38.72 -10.71
CA GLY A 63 -11.54 39.96 -10.95
C GLY A 63 -11.09 40.03 -12.40
#